data_AF-A0A0B2S6I6-F1
#
_entry.id   AF-A0A0B2S6I6-F1
#
_cell.length_a   1.000
_cell.length_b   1.000
_cell.length_c   1.000
_cell.angle_alpha   90.00
_cell.angle_beta   90.00
_cell.angle_gamma   90.00
#
_symmetry.space_group_name_H-M   'P 1'
#
loop_
_entity.id
_entity.type
_entity.pdbx_description
1 polymer ?
#
loop_
_entity_poly.entity_id
_entity_poly.type
_entity_poly.pdbx_seq_one_letter_code
_entity_poly.pdbx_strand_id
1 'polypeptide(L)'
;MLRVVLGLSVLSCVLVTSSAQTCRNQTFSNRVFATCRDLPQLTAYLHWTYDQASGRLDIAFKHAGITSTNSQMEAQGTTLEEGAISYPVSGLSATFESNQVTIFATLTLPNGTSSLVHVWQDGPLSGTTPQEHSHETSHQNSKEILDLLSGSSTQATGNSRQKRRNTHGVLNAVSWGILMPTGAIIARYLKVFKSADPAWFYLHITCQASAYIVGVSGFGTGLKLGSDSEGVEYDTHRALGIVLVCLGTLQVFALFLRPNKDHRYRVYWNVYHHLVGYATIIISVVNVFKGFDTIEIYVGDRYNSWKHAYIGIIGALGGIAVFLEAFTWIIVFKRRKSENKIPHGANGVNGYGSRPQQV
;
A
#
# COMPACT_ATOMS: atom_id res chain seq x y z
N MET A 1 37.02 -10.21 -20.69
CA MET A 1 35.86 -10.77 -21.42
C MET A 1 34.51 -10.18 -20.99
N LEU A 2 34.33 -9.70 -19.74
CA LEU A 2 33.07 -9.11 -19.25
C LEU A 2 32.68 -7.75 -19.88
N ARG A 3 33.63 -7.01 -20.47
CA ARG A 3 33.37 -5.70 -21.12
C ARG A 3 32.87 -5.78 -22.56
N VAL A 4 33.10 -6.91 -23.24
CA VAL A 4 32.63 -7.14 -24.63
C VAL A 4 31.19 -7.64 -24.65
N VAL A 5 30.78 -8.39 -23.62
CA VAL A 5 29.39 -8.86 -23.46
C VAL A 5 28.43 -7.70 -23.18
N LEU A 6 28.81 -6.71 -22.37
CA LEU A 6 27.95 -5.53 -22.12
C LEU A 6 27.75 -4.66 -23.37
N GLY A 7 28.73 -4.58 -24.27
CA GLY A 7 28.63 -3.79 -25.51
C GLY A 7 27.69 -4.41 -26.55
N LEU A 8 27.65 -5.74 -26.64
CA LEU A 8 26.74 -6.47 -27.54
C LEU A 8 25.28 -6.43 -27.04
N SER A 9 25.05 -6.40 -25.72
CA SER A 9 23.70 -6.27 -25.14
C SER A 9 23.06 -4.91 -25.42
N VAL A 10 23.86 -3.84 -25.45
CA VAL A 10 23.37 -2.47 -25.72
C VAL A 10 23.13 -2.26 -27.23
N LEU A 11 23.91 -2.90 -28.10
CA LEU A 11 23.72 -2.78 -29.56
C LEU A 11 22.56 -3.64 -30.09
N SER A 12 22.23 -4.76 -29.43
CA SER A 12 21.07 -5.60 -29.78
C SER A 12 19.72 -5.00 -29.35
N CYS A 13 19.72 -3.99 -28.47
CA CYS A 13 18.49 -3.26 -28.08
C CYS A 13 18.12 -2.14 -29.07
N VAL A 14 19.01 -1.72 -29.97
CA VAL A 14 18.76 -0.58 -30.88
C VAL A 14 18.08 -1.01 -32.20
N LEU A 15 18.01 -2.31 -32.50
CA LEU A 15 17.48 -2.82 -33.77
C LEU A 15 16.09 -3.46 -33.70
N VAL A 16 15.41 -3.41 -32.56
CA VAL A 16 13.97 -3.66 -32.50
C VAL A 16 13.25 -2.32 -32.54
N THR A 17 13.27 -1.66 -33.70
CA THR A 17 12.20 -0.73 -34.03
C THR A 17 10.94 -1.57 -34.21
N SER A 18 10.25 -1.87 -33.11
CA SER A 18 8.84 -2.23 -33.21
C SER A 18 8.16 -1.03 -33.87
N SER A 19 7.57 -1.23 -35.05
CA SER A 19 6.68 -0.23 -35.61
C SER A 19 5.44 -0.19 -34.73
N ALA A 20 5.51 0.54 -33.61
CA ALA A 20 4.34 0.77 -32.78
C ALA A 20 3.28 1.45 -33.66
N GLN A 21 2.14 0.80 -33.85
CA GLN A 21 1.03 1.40 -34.55
C GLN A 21 0.55 2.61 -33.74
N THR A 22 0.59 3.78 -34.35
CA THR A 22 -0.07 4.99 -33.83
C THR A 22 -1.47 5.09 -34.42
N CYS A 23 -2.37 5.81 -33.74
CA CYS A 23 -3.74 6.01 -34.22
C CYS A 23 -3.74 6.63 -35.62
N ARG A 24 -2.79 7.51 -35.93
CA ARG A 24 -2.70 8.19 -37.23
C ARG A 24 -2.48 7.26 -38.42
N ASN A 25 -1.89 6.09 -38.18
CA ASN A 25 -1.62 5.11 -39.23
C ASN A 25 -2.78 4.11 -39.40
N GLN A 26 -3.85 4.25 -38.62
CA GLN A 26 -4.99 3.35 -38.66
C GLN A 26 -6.05 3.87 -39.64
N THR A 27 -6.55 2.99 -40.49
CA THR A 27 -7.60 3.28 -41.46
C THR A 27 -8.84 2.44 -41.18
N PHE A 28 -10.00 2.94 -41.58
CA PHE A 28 -11.27 2.23 -41.50
C PHE A 28 -11.90 2.16 -42.88
N SER A 29 -12.45 1.00 -43.24
CA SER A 29 -12.84 0.71 -44.64
C SER A 29 -13.84 1.71 -45.23
N ASN A 30 -14.78 2.22 -44.41
CA ASN A 30 -15.86 3.12 -44.85
C ASN A 30 -16.10 4.31 -43.90
N ARG A 31 -15.15 4.63 -43.02
CA ARG A 31 -15.30 5.71 -42.03
C ARG A 31 -14.01 6.53 -41.94
N VAL A 32 -14.14 7.83 -41.78
CA VAL A 32 -13.01 8.75 -41.59
C VAL A 32 -13.29 9.57 -40.33
N PHE A 33 -12.30 9.66 -39.46
CA PHE A 33 -12.37 10.41 -38.22
C PHE A 33 -11.44 11.62 -38.30
N ALA A 34 -11.93 12.78 -37.82
CA ALA A 34 -11.18 14.03 -37.86
C ALA A 34 -10.02 14.04 -36.86
N THR A 35 -10.21 13.38 -35.71
CA THR A 35 -9.26 13.39 -34.61
C THR A 35 -9.01 11.96 -34.14
N CYS A 36 -7.79 11.68 -33.68
CA CYS A 36 -7.45 10.43 -33.03
C CYS A 36 -6.47 10.63 -31.89
N ARG A 37 -6.42 9.64 -30.98
CA ARG A 37 -5.52 9.63 -29.83
C ARG A 37 -5.06 8.21 -29.50
N ASP A 38 -3.75 8.08 -29.30
CA ASP A 38 -3.13 6.91 -28.67
C ASP A 38 -3.42 6.95 -27.17
N LEU A 39 -4.14 5.96 -26.65
CA LEU A 39 -4.45 5.91 -25.22
C LEU A 39 -3.24 5.37 -24.43
N PRO A 40 -2.94 5.93 -23.25
CA PRO A 40 -1.71 5.61 -22.53
C PRO A 40 -1.68 4.19 -21.92
N GLN A 41 -2.81 3.49 -21.87
CA GLN A 41 -2.97 2.20 -21.22
C GLN A 41 -3.76 1.25 -22.11
N LEU A 42 -3.53 -0.06 -21.93
CA LEU A 42 -4.30 -1.14 -22.56
C LEU A 42 -4.19 -1.20 -24.09
N THR A 43 -3.09 -0.74 -24.69
CA THR A 43 -2.86 -0.79 -26.16
C THR A 43 -4.11 -0.37 -26.97
N ALA A 44 -4.70 0.73 -26.56
CA ALA A 44 -5.99 1.20 -27.03
C ALA A 44 -5.89 2.55 -27.73
N TYR A 45 -6.83 2.81 -28.62
CA TYR A 45 -6.84 3.97 -29.50
C TYR A 45 -8.27 4.49 -29.61
N LEU A 46 -8.42 5.81 -29.56
CA LEU A 46 -9.71 6.46 -29.76
C LEU A 46 -9.63 7.33 -31.02
N HIS A 47 -10.62 7.19 -31.88
CA HIS A 47 -10.83 8.04 -33.05
C HIS A 47 -12.21 8.66 -32.95
N TRP A 48 -12.34 9.92 -33.32
CA TRP A 48 -13.63 10.58 -33.31
C TRP A 48 -13.75 11.74 -34.29
N THR A 49 -14.99 12.03 -34.65
CA THR A 49 -15.41 13.27 -35.31
C THR A 49 -16.54 13.85 -34.48
N TYR A 50 -16.39 15.12 -34.06
CA TYR A 50 -17.39 15.79 -33.25
C TYR A 50 -17.97 17.00 -33.99
N ASP A 51 -19.29 17.01 -34.15
CA ASP A 51 -20.04 18.18 -34.62
C ASP A 51 -20.74 18.84 -33.42
N GLN A 52 -20.18 19.97 -32.99
CA GLN A 52 -20.69 20.71 -31.84
C GLN A 52 -22.09 21.30 -32.06
N ALA A 53 -22.47 21.59 -33.31
CA ALA A 53 -23.75 22.22 -33.62
C ALA A 53 -24.92 21.25 -33.48
N SER A 54 -24.72 19.99 -33.89
CA SER A 54 -25.72 18.93 -33.74
C SER A 54 -25.54 18.08 -32.48
N GLY A 55 -24.43 18.22 -31.77
CA GLY A 55 -24.06 17.37 -30.64
C GLY A 55 -23.65 15.95 -31.05
N ARG A 56 -23.50 15.68 -32.35
CA ARG A 56 -23.17 14.35 -32.88
C ARG A 56 -21.69 14.04 -32.68
N LEU A 57 -21.41 12.96 -31.96
CA LEU A 57 -20.07 12.43 -31.74
C LEU A 57 -19.96 11.03 -32.34
N ASP A 58 -19.30 10.92 -33.50
CA ASP A 58 -18.97 9.63 -34.11
C ASP A 58 -17.63 9.12 -33.55
N ILE A 59 -17.59 7.90 -33.02
CA ILE A 59 -16.38 7.30 -32.45
C ILE A 59 -16.01 5.97 -33.10
N ALA A 60 -14.70 5.68 -33.11
CA ALA A 60 -14.15 4.33 -33.19
C ALA A 60 -13.16 4.11 -32.06
N PHE A 61 -13.47 3.18 -31.16
CA PHE A 61 -12.56 2.68 -30.15
C PHE A 61 -11.89 1.41 -30.67
N LYS A 62 -10.57 1.33 -30.55
CA LYS A 62 -9.78 0.23 -31.10
C LYS A 62 -8.83 -0.29 -30.04
N HIS A 63 -8.82 -1.59 -29.81
CA HIS A 63 -7.99 -2.25 -28.80
C HIS A 63 -7.28 -3.46 -29.43
N ALA A 64 -5.95 -3.47 -29.32
CA ALA A 64 -5.09 -4.49 -29.93
C ALA A 64 -4.49 -5.43 -28.88
N GLY A 65 -4.01 -6.59 -29.35
CA GLY A 65 -3.34 -7.56 -28.48
C GLY A 65 -4.32 -8.53 -27.80
N ILE A 66 -5.52 -8.68 -28.36
CA ILE A 66 -6.53 -9.59 -27.85
C ILE A 66 -6.18 -11.01 -28.31
N THR A 67 -5.61 -11.81 -27.41
CA THR A 67 -5.41 -13.25 -27.63
C THR A 67 -6.74 -13.96 -27.42
N SER A 68 -7.52 -14.16 -28.49
CA SER A 68 -8.71 -15.00 -28.43
C SER A 68 -8.29 -16.46 -28.20
N THR A 69 -8.51 -17.01 -27.01
CA THR A 69 -8.57 -18.46 -26.86
C THR A 69 -9.82 -18.95 -27.60
N ASN A 70 -9.61 -19.72 -28.66
CA ASN A 70 -10.64 -20.28 -29.54
C ASN A 70 -11.89 -20.78 -28.79
N SER A 71 -12.98 -20.06 -28.97
CA SER A 71 -14.29 -20.66 -29.22
C SER A 71 -15.06 -19.68 -30.10
N GLN A 72 -15.51 -20.16 -31.26
CA GLN A 72 -16.55 -19.46 -32.01
C GLN A 72 -17.78 -19.45 -31.11
N MET A 73 -17.98 -18.32 -30.44
CA MET A 73 -19.15 -18.10 -29.63
C MET A 73 -20.22 -17.56 -30.57
N GLU A 74 -21.14 -18.43 -30.99
CA GLU A 74 -22.45 -17.99 -31.43
C GLU A 74 -22.99 -17.05 -30.35
N ALA A 75 -23.32 -15.82 -30.74
CA ALA A 75 -23.80 -14.78 -29.83
C ALA A 75 -25.19 -15.16 -29.27
N GLN A 76 -25.23 -16.12 -28.34
CA GLN A 76 -26.36 -16.30 -27.45
C GLN A 76 -26.26 -15.20 -26.39
N GLY A 77 -27.35 -14.45 -26.22
CA GLY A 77 -27.38 -13.16 -25.52
C GLY A 77 -26.64 -13.14 -24.18
N THR A 78 -26.06 -11.98 -23.87
CA THR A 78 -25.48 -11.72 -22.54
C THR A 78 -26.59 -11.77 -21.48
N THR A 79 -26.27 -12.17 -20.25
CA THR A 79 -27.22 -12.12 -19.12
C THR A 79 -27.41 -10.72 -18.54
N LEU A 80 -26.83 -9.68 -19.16
CA LEU A 80 -26.99 -8.30 -18.71
C LEU A 80 -28.32 -7.74 -19.23
N GLU A 81 -29.14 -7.17 -18.33
CA GLU A 81 -30.34 -6.44 -18.73
C GLU A 81 -29.95 -5.13 -19.42
N GLU A 82 -30.62 -4.82 -20.52
CA GLU A 82 -30.43 -3.56 -21.22
C GLU A 82 -30.98 -2.41 -20.37
N GLY A 83 -30.09 -1.49 -19.96
CA GLY A 83 -30.43 -0.33 -19.16
C GLY A 83 -30.48 0.94 -19.98
N ALA A 84 -31.22 1.94 -19.50
CA ALA A 84 -31.19 3.27 -20.08
C ALA A 84 -29.80 3.92 -19.91
N ILE A 85 -29.17 4.28 -21.03
CA ILE A 85 -27.90 5.02 -21.05
C ILE A 85 -28.16 6.54 -21.11
N SER A 86 -27.29 7.33 -20.47
CA SER A 86 -27.51 8.79 -20.31
C SER A 86 -27.47 9.58 -21.61
N TYR A 87 -26.77 9.06 -22.64
CA TYR A 87 -26.71 9.66 -23.96
C TYR A 87 -27.28 8.67 -24.97
N PRO A 88 -28.19 9.10 -25.87
CA PRO A 88 -28.63 8.25 -26.96
C PRO A 88 -27.45 7.78 -27.81
N VAL A 89 -27.42 6.49 -28.10
CA VAL A 89 -26.38 5.87 -28.93
C VAL A 89 -27.02 5.20 -30.13
N SER A 90 -26.42 5.38 -31.30
CA SER A 90 -26.83 4.76 -32.56
C SER A 90 -25.62 4.27 -33.35
N GLY A 91 -25.84 3.54 -34.45
CA GLY A 91 -24.76 3.10 -35.34
C GLY A 91 -23.75 2.15 -34.70
N LEU A 92 -24.15 1.45 -33.63
CA LEU A 92 -23.34 0.47 -32.90
C LEU A 92 -22.95 -0.68 -33.82
N SER A 93 -21.65 -0.92 -33.93
CA SER A 93 -21.11 -2.08 -34.63
C SER A 93 -19.73 -2.40 -34.07
N ALA A 94 -19.33 -3.67 -34.14
CA ALA A 94 -18.01 -4.11 -33.72
C ALA A 94 -17.42 -5.04 -34.78
N THR A 95 -16.10 -5.01 -34.90
CA THR A 95 -15.33 -5.91 -35.76
C THR A 95 -14.21 -6.52 -34.94
N PHE A 96 -13.90 -7.79 -35.19
CA PHE A 96 -12.75 -8.47 -34.61
C PHE A 96 -11.92 -9.07 -35.74
N GLU A 97 -10.78 -8.47 -36.00
CA GLU A 97 -9.88 -8.87 -37.08
C GLU A 97 -8.44 -8.75 -36.60
N SER A 98 -7.58 -9.71 -36.96
CA SER A 98 -6.14 -9.67 -36.63
C SER A 98 -5.84 -9.40 -35.14
N ASN A 99 -6.55 -10.08 -34.23
CA ASN A 99 -6.41 -9.92 -32.76
C ASN A 99 -6.68 -8.49 -32.26
N GLN A 100 -7.56 -7.77 -32.96
CA GLN A 100 -7.92 -6.41 -32.65
C GLN A 100 -9.43 -6.23 -32.72
N VAL A 101 -10.01 -5.67 -31.66
CA VAL A 101 -11.41 -5.26 -31.66
C VAL A 101 -11.48 -3.80 -32.04
N THR A 102 -12.42 -3.47 -32.94
CA THR A 102 -12.82 -2.09 -33.20
C THR A 102 -14.32 -1.95 -32.96
N ILE A 103 -14.71 -1.06 -32.07
CA ILE A 103 -16.10 -0.72 -31.75
C ILE A 103 -16.39 0.65 -32.33
N PHE A 104 -17.48 0.75 -33.08
CA PHE A 104 -18.00 1.99 -33.61
C PHE A 104 -19.32 2.36 -32.94
N ALA A 105 -19.49 3.65 -32.65
CA ALA A 105 -20.73 4.18 -32.10
C ALA A 105 -20.92 5.64 -32.51
N THR A 106 -22.17 6.10 -32.50
CA THR A 106 -22.52 7.52 -32.63
C THR A 106 -23.30 7.93 -31.40
N LEU A 107 -22.76 8.87 -30.62
CA LEU A 107 -23.40 9.44 -29.45
C LEU A 107 -24.05 10.78 -29.80
N THR A 108 -25.23 11.04 -29.22
CA THR A 108 -25.86 12.37 -29.25
C THR A 108 -25.65 13.06 -27.91
N LEU A 109 -24.74 14.03 -27.88
CA LEU A 109 -24.40 14.81 -26.69
C LEU A 109 -25.27 16.07 -26.56
N PRO A 110 -25.49 16.59 -25.35
CA PRO A 110 -26.13 17.89 -25.16
C PRO A 110 -25.39 19.01 -25.89
N ASN A 111 -26.14 19.99 -26.42
CA ASN A 111 -25.57 21.14 -27.11
C ASN A 111 -24.58 21.90 -26.22
N GLY A 112 -23.42 22.25 -26.78
CA GLY A 112 -22.36 22.96 -26.08
C GLY A 112 -21.40 22.07 -25.29
N THR A 113 -21.54 20.74 -25.35
CA THR A 113 -20.55 19.83 -24.75
C THR A 113 -19.19 20.03 -25.40
N SER A 114 -18.16 20.33 -24.61
CA SER A 114 -16.78 20.50 -25.11
C SER A 114 -15.84 19.38 -24.67
N SER A 115 -16.18 18.69 -23.59
CA SER A 115 -15.36 17.63 -23.01
C SER A 115 -16.20 16.54 -22.37
N LEU A 116 -15.61 15.36 -22.22
CA LEU A 116 -16.21 14.23 -21.52
C LEU A 116 -15.18 13.50 -20.65
N VAL A 117 -15.68 12.79 -19.64
CA VAL A 117 -14.86 11.81 -18.92
C VAL A 117 -14.86 10.52 -19.74
N HIS A 118 -13.70 10.16 -20.26
CA HIS A 118 -13.50 8.93 -21.01
C HIS A 118 -12.86 7.89 -20.09
N VAL A 119 -13.47 6.71 -20.00
CA VAL A 119 -12.94 5.55 -19.28
C VAL A 119 -12.96 4.38 -20.24
N TRP A 120 -11.88 3.60 -20.29
CA TRP A 120 -11.79 2.40 -21.10
C TRP A 120 -11.27 1.22 -20.28
N GLN A 121 -11.74 0.02 -20.58
CA GLN A 121 -11.29 -1.21 -19.94
C GLN A 121 -11.39 -2.38 -20.90
N ASP A 122 -10.53 -3.37 -20.71
CA ASP A 122 -10.67 -4.73 -21.21
C ASP A 122 -10.74 -5.71 -20.03
N GLY A 123 -11.24 -6.91 -20.28
CA GLY A 123 -11.42 -7.90 -19.21
C GLY A 123 -11.80 -9.27 -19.76
N PRO A 124 -11.70 -10.31 -18.92
CA PRO A 124 -12.01 -11.66 -19.32
C PRO A 124 -13.52 -11.88 -19.49
N LEU A 125 -13.85 -12.89 -20.26
CA LEU A 125 -15.21 -13.43 -20.39
C LEU A 125 -15.25 -14.81 -19.74
N SER A 126 -16.33 -15.10 -19.02
CA SER A 126 -16.69 -16.47 -18.62
C SER A 126 -17.91 -16.88 -19.44
N GLY A 127 -17.70 -17.70 -20.47
CA GLY A 127 -18.71 -17.87 -21.51
C GLY A 127 -19.03 -16.54 -22.18
N THR A 128 -20.31 -16.13 -22.22
CA THR A 128 -20.77 -14.85 -22.79
C THR A 128 -20.87 -13.73 -21.75
N THR A 129 -20.52 -14.01 -20.49
CA THR A 129 -20.70 -13.07 -19.38
C THR A 129 -19.40 -12.31 -19.11
N PRO A 130 -19.39 -10.96 -19.25
CA PRO A 130 -18.28 -10.13 -18.81
C PRO A 130 -17.93 -10.39 -17.35
N GLN A 131 -16.65 -10.57 -17.07
CA GLN A 131 -16.13 -10.69 -15.71
C GLN A 131 -15.55 -9.36 -15.23
N GLU A 132 -15.20 -9.30 -13.94
CA GLU A 132 -14.50 -8.17 -13.36
C GLU A 132 -13.20 -7.87 -14.12
N HIS A 133 -12.98 -6.58 -14.42
CA HIS A 133 -11.75 -6.10 -15.06
C HIS A 133 -10.56 -6.22 -14.11
N SER A 134 -9.34 -6.25 -14.64
CA SER A 134 -8.14 -6.24 -13.79
C SER A 134 -8.07 -4.97 -12.93
N HIS A 135 -7.53 -5.12 -11.72
CA HIS A 135 -7.34 -4.03 -10.77
C HIS A 135 -5.94 -3.40 -10.88
N GLU A 136 -5.14 -3.81 -11.86
CA GLU A 136 -3.80 -3.26 -12.07
C GLU A 136 -3.79 -1.75 -12.28
N THR A 137 -2.63 -1.15 -12.05
CA THR A 137 -2.43 0.28 -12.18
C THR A 137 -2.73 0.76 -13.61
N SER A 138 -2.48 -0.06 -14.63
CA SER A 138 -2.84 0.20 -16.04
C SER A 138 -4.34 0.44 -16.19
N HIS A 139 -5.18 -0.50 -15.76
CA HIS A 139 -6.64 -0.42 -15.79
C HIS A 139 -7.18 0.76 -14.97
N GLN A 140 -6.64 1.00 -13.77
CA GLN A 140 -7.13 2.12 -12.95
C GLN A 140 -6.76 3.50 -13.49
N ASN A 141 -5.71 3.56 -14.31
CA ASN A 141 -5.28 4.77 -15.01
C ASN A 141 -5.90 4.91 -16.40
N SER A 142 -6.73 3.95 -16.84
CA SER A 142 -7.48 3.99 -18.10
C SER A 142 -8.68 4.93 -18.03
N LYS A 143 -8.40 6.19 -17.71
CA LYS A 143 -9.38 7.27 -17.58
C LYS A 143 -8.76 8.63 -17.87
N GLU A 144 -9.53 9.51 -18.49
CA GLU A 144 -9.13 10.88 -18.80
C GLU A 144 -10.34 11.81 -18.89
N ILE A 145 -10.08 13.12 -18.81
CA ILE A 145 -11.01 14.14 -19.28
C ILE A 145 -10.52 14.52 -20.67
N LEU A 146 -11.32 14.22 -21.68
CA LEU A 146 -11.02 14.46 -23.09
C LEU A 146 -11.75 15.71 -23.58
N ASP A 147 -11.03 16.66 -24.14
CA ASP A 147 -11.59 17.78 -24.88
C ASP A 147 -11.84 17.35 -26.33
N LEU A 148 -13.11 17.36 -26.75
CA LEU A 148 -13.56 16.80 -28.02
C LEU A 148 -13.14 17.65 -29.24
N LEU A 149 -12.85 18.93 -29.03
CA LEU A 149 -12.53 19.88 -30.09
C LEU A 149 -11.01 19.92 -30.35
N SER A 150 -10.22 20.02 -29.30
CA SER A 150 -8.76 20.09 -29.37
C SER A 150 -8.08 18.72 -29.39
N GLY A 151 -8.75 17.68 -28.90
CA GLY A 151 -8.14 16.38 -28.62
C GLY A 151 -7.13 16.39 -27.47
N SER A 152 -7.07 17.49 -26.71
CA SER A 152 -6.27 17.54 -25.49
C SER A 152 -6.93 16.72 -24.38
N SER A 153 -6.10 16.18 -23.49
CA SER A 153 -6.55 15.33 -22.39
C SER A 153 -5.93 15.77 -21.08
N THR A 154 -6.70 15.76 -20.01
CA THR A 154 -6.18 15.88 -18.64
C THR A 154 -6.48 14.61 -17.84
N GLN A 155 -5.65 14.31 -16.86
CA GLN A 155 -5.87 13.15 -16.01
C GLN A 155 -7.12 13.37 -15.14
N ALA A 156 -8.07 12.43 -15.16
CA ALA A 156 -9.29 12.54 -14.37
C ALA A 156 -8.96 12.49 -12.86
N THR A 157 -9.33 13.54 -12.12
CA THR A 157 -8.86 13.85 -10.75
C THR A 157 -9.63 13.17 -9.60
N GLY A 158 -10.37 12.09 -9.87
CA GLY A 158 -11.15 11.34 -8.87
C GLY A 158 -10.31 10.54 -7.84
N ASN A 159 -9.40 11.19 -7.11
CA ASN A 159 -8.39 10.57 -6.25
C ASN A 159 -8.66 10.69 -4.74
N SER A 160 -9.83 11.17 -4.31
CA SER A 160 -10.13 11.39 -2.88
C SER A 160 -10.05 10.10 -2.05
N ARG A 161 -10.61 9.00 -2.56
CA ARG A 161 -10.54 7.67 -1.93
C ARG A 161 -9.11 7.13 -1.90
N GLN A 162 -8.36 7.28 -2.99
CA GLN A 162 -6.95 6.88 -3.06
C GLN A 162 -6.09 7.67 -2.06
N LYS A 163 -6.27 8.99 -1.98
CA LYS A 163 -5.56 9.85 -1.02
C LYS A 163 -5.80 9.39 0.42
N ARG A 164 -7.05 9.05 0.76
CA ARG A 164 -7.39 8.58 2.10
C ARG A 164 -6.83 7.18 2.40
N ARG A 165 -6.81 6.27 1.41
CA ARG A 165 -6.09 4.98 1.50
C ARG A 165 -4.60 5.19 1.77
N ASN A 166 -3.95 6.09 1.03
CA ASN A 166 -2.55 6.43 1.25
C ASN A 166 -2.33 6.99 2.66
N THR A 167 -3.17 7.93 3.12
CA THR A 167 -3.09 8.49 4.47
C THR A 167 -3.20 7.41 5.53
N HIS A 168 -4.22 6.54 5.45
CA HIS A 168 -4.40 5.44 6.38
C HIS A 168 -3.19 4.49 6.40
N GLY A 169 -2.74 4.05 5.23
CA GLY A 169 -1.60 3.15 5.10
C GLY A 169 -0.31 3.72 5.67
N VAL A 170 0.04 4.97 5.32
CA VAL A 170 1.28 5.63 5.80
C VAL A 170 1.24 5.82 7.31
N LEU A 171 0.14 6.37 7.85
CA LEU A 171 0.04 6.64 9.29
C LEU A 171 0.25 5.35 10.09
N ASN A 172 -0.41 4.25 9.72
CA ASN A 172 -0.33 3.00 10.46
C ASN A 172 0.97 2.23 10.22
N ALA A 173 1.53 2.25 8.99
CA ALA A 173 2.82 1.60 8.74
C ALA A 173 3.95 2.27 9.51
N VAL A 174 3.98 3.61 9.54
CA VAL A 174 5.00 4.36 10.30
C VAL A 174 4.80 4.17 11.80
N SER A 175 3.59 4.29 12.30
CA SER A 175 3.34 4.24 13.74
C SER A 175 3.39 2.81 14.30
N TRP A 176 2.45 1.97 13.90
CA TRP A 176 2.29 0.60 14.41
C TRP A 176 3.34 -0.34 13.84
N GLY A 177 3.72 -0.16 12.57
CA GLY A 177 4.69 -1.03 11.89
C GLY A 177 6.14 -0.73 12.23
N ILE A 178 6.53 0.55 12.36
CA ILE A 178 7.95 0.94 12.49
C ILE A 178 8.27 1.48 13.89
N LEU A 179 7.52 2.47 14.39
CA LEU A 179 7.85 3.11 15.67
C LEU A 179 7.62 2.18 16.88
N MET A 180 6.57 1.36 16.88
CA MET A 180 6.31 0.38 17.96
C MET A 180 7.49 -0.59 18.18
N PRO A 181 7.99 -1.33 17.16
CA PRO A 181 9.16 -2.18 17.34
C PRO A 181 10.43 -1.38 17.63
N THR A 182 10.61 -0.20 17.03
CA THR A 182 11.77 0.66 17.32
C THR A 182 11.84 1.05 18.80
N GLY A 183 10.71 1.47 19.40
CA GLY A 183 10.64 1.79 20.81
C GLY A 183 10.96 0.59 21.71
N ALA A 184 10.56 -0.63 21.33
CA ALA A 184 10.90 -1.83 22.06
C ALA A 184 12.39 -2.21 21.96
N ILE A 185 13.00 -2.07 20.78
CA ILE A 185 14.44 -2.24 20.55
C ILE A 185 15.24 -1.26 21.43
N ILE A 186 14.85 0.02 21.46
CA ILE A 186 15.45 1.05 22.32
C ILE A 186 15.42 0.62 23.78
N ALA A 187 14.26 0.23 24.31
CA ALA A 187 14.12 -0.18 25.71
C ALA A 187 14.92 -1.43 26.06
N ARG A 188 14.96 -2.42 25.17
CA ARG A 188 15.64 -3.69 25.39
C ARG A 188 17.16 -3.50 25.41
N TYR A 189 17.72 -2.80 24.44
CA TYR A 189 19.16 -2.78 24.24
C TYR A 189 19.85 -1.57 24.88
N LEU A 190 19.25 -0.37 24.87
CA LEU A 190 19.90 0.80 25.47
C LEU A 190 19.96 0.71 27.00
N LYS A 191 19.01 0.03 27.63
CA LYS A 191 18.97 -0.18 29.09
C LYS A 191 20.21 -0.93 29.63
N VAL A 192 20.96 -1.64 28.77
CA VAL A 192 22.18 -2.37 29.16
C VAL A 192 23.35 -1.42 29.48
N PHE A 193 23.35 -0.22 28.87
CA PHE A 193 24.40 0.77 29.04
C PHE A 193 24.10 1.68 30.23
N LYS A 194 25.01 1.70 31.22
CA LYS A 194 24.86 2.54 32.43
C LYS A 194 24.81 4.04 32.07
N SER A 195 25.54 4.47 31.05
CA SER A 195 25.54 5.86 30.55
C SER A 195 24.22 6.29 29.91
N ALA A 196 23.36 5.34 29.55
CA ALA A 196 22.06 5.61 28.95
C ALA A 196 20.92 5.63 29.99
N ASP A 197 21.19 5.47 31.29
CA ASP A 197 20.18 5.65 32.34
C ASP A 197 20.17 7.13 32.79
N PRO A 198 19.01 7.82 32.80
CA PRO A 198 17.65 7.36 32.50
C PRO A 198 17.20 7.56 31.04
N ALA A 199 18.08 8.02 30.14
CA ALA A 199 17.76 8.38 28.76
C ALA A 199 16.99 7.29 27.97
N TRP A 200 17.34 6.01 28.12
CA TRP A 200 16.66 4.90 27.42
C TRP A 200 15.16 4.88 27.71
N PHE A 201 14.77 5.23 28.94
CA PHE A 201 13.37 5.20 29.38
C PHE A 201 12.57 6.32 28.71
N TYR A 202 13.14 7.52 28.65
CA TYR A 202 12.52 8.66 27.97
C TYR A 202 12.44 8.45 26.46
N LEU A 203 13.49 7.91 25.84
CA LEU A 203 13.47 7.57 24.41
C LEU A 203 12.40 6.53 24.09
N HIS A 204 12.27 5.48 24.92
CA HIS A 204 11.23 4.48 24.77
C HIS A 204 9.83 5.09 24.89
N ILE A 205 9.53 5.81 25.97
CA ILE A 205 8.19 6.32 26.22
C ILE A 205 7.77 7.37 25.20
N THR A 206 8.68 8.26 24.78
CA THR A 206 8.40 9.23 23.73
C THR A 206 8.11 8.54 22.41
N CYS A 207 8.93 7.56 22.01
CA CYS A 207 8.69 6.77 20.80
C CYS A 207 7.33 6.06 20.83
N GLN A 208 6.99 5.40 21.94
CA GLN A 208 5.73 4.66 22.09
C GLN A 208 4.51 5.59 22.15
N ALA A 209 4.60 6.72 22.85
CA ALA A 209 3.52 7.70 22.91
C ALA A 209 3.24 8.30 21.52
N SER A 210 4.29 8.71 20.79
CA SER A 210 4.15 9.21 19.43
C SER A 210 3.55 8.16 18.49
N ALA A 211 4.03 6.91 18.57
CA ALA A 211 3.48 5.80 17.80
C ALA A 211 1.99 5.59 18.09
N TYR A 212 1.61 5.56 19.37
CA TYR A 212 0.21 5.34 19.76
C TYR A 212 -0.72 6.47 19.27
N ILE A 213 -0.32 7.73 19.45
CA ILE A 213 -1.13 8.89 19.01
C ILE A 213 -1.36 8.85 17.49
N VAL A 214 -0.28 8.74 16.71
CA VAL A 214 -0.36 8.67 15.24
C VAL A 214 -1.13 7.43 14.79
N GLY A 215 -0.94 6.30 15.48
CA GLY A 215 -1.62 5.05 15.21
C GLY A 215 -3.13 5.09 15.45
N VAL A 216 -3.59 5.75 16.52
CA VAL A 216 -5.03 5.95 16.77
C VAL A 216 -5.64 6.90 15.72
N SER A 217 -4.93 7.96 15.32
CA SER A 217 -5.36 8.82 14.20
C SER A 217 -5.47 8.01 12.90
N GLY A 218 -4.47 7.17 12.60
CA GLY A 218 -4.47 6.26 11.47
C GLY A 218 -5.64 5.28 11.50
N PHE A 219 -5.95 4.71 12.66
CA PHE A 219 -7.13 3.84 12.85
C PHE A 219 -8.44 4.58 12.55
N GLY A 220 -8.60 5.81 13.04
CA GLY A 220 -9.77 6.65 12.75
C GLY A 220 -9.98 6.89 11.25
N THR A 221 -8.90 7.14 10.50
CA THR A 221 -9.00 7.25 9.03
C THR A 221 -9.46 5.94 8.38
N GLY A 222 -9.07 4.78 8.92
CA GLY A 222 -9.47 3.45 8.45
C GLY A 222 -10.96 3.18 8.64
N LEU A 223 -11.53 3.57 9.79
CA LEU A 223 -12.97 3.49 10.03
C LEU A 223 -13.76 4.32 9.00
N LYS A 224 -13.30 5.53 8.69
CA LYS A 224 -13.92 6.40 7.68
C LYS A 224 -13.76 5.79 6.27
N LEU A 225 -12.68 5.07 5.97
CA LEU A 225 -12.56 4.33 4.71
C LEU A 225 -13.60 3.22 4.59
N GLY A 226 -13.82 2.49 5.68
CA GLY A 226 -14.81 1.42 5.76
C GLY A 226 -16.22 1.94 5.54
N SER A 227 -16.59 3.07 6.16
CA SER A 227 -17.93 3.67 5.97
C SER A 227 -18.20 4.12 4.53
N ASP A 228 -17.14 4.44 3.78
CA ASP A 228 -17.26 4.99 2.42
C ASP A 228 -17.11 3.91 1.33
N SER A 229 -17.08 2.64 1.74
CA SER A 229 -16.91 1.45 0.88
C SER A 229 -17.97 0.40 1.23
N GLU A 230 -19.25 0.75 1.05
CA GLU A 230 -20.37 -0.18 1.25
C GLU A 230 -20.22 -1.42 0.36
N GLY A 231 -20.47 -2.61 0.93
CA GLY A 231 -20.37 -3.89 0.21
C GLY A 231 -18.99 -4.58 0.24
N VAL A 232 -18.00 -4.05 0.97
CA VAL A 232 -16.66 -4.68 1.08
C VAL A 232 -16.36 -5.15 2.51
N GLU A 233 -16.27 -6.47 2.71
CA GLU A 233 -15.95 -7.08 4.01
C GLU A 233 -14.43 -7.17 4.23
N TYR A 234 -13.88 -6.21 4.98
CA TYR A 234 -12.47 -6.21 5.40
C TYR A 234 -12.27 -6.87 6.78
N ASP A 235 -12.79 -8.08 6.96
CA ASP A 235 -13.06 -8.58 8.31
C ASP A 235 -11.78 -8.79 9.15
N THR A 236 -10.78 -9.49 8.61
CA THR A 236 -9.57 -9.81 9.39
C THR A 236 -8.69 -8.59 9.69
N HIS A 237 -8.39 -7.73 8.70
CA HIS A 237 -7.56 -6.54 8.92
C HIS A 237 -8.23 -5.56 9.91
N ARG A 238 -9.56 -5.40 9.80
CA ARG A 238 -10.33 -4.56 10.71
C ARG A 238 -10.35 -5.14 12.12
N ALA A 239 -10.62 -6.44 12.27
CA ALA A 239 -10.63 -7.11 13.57
C ALA A 239 -9.27 -7.01 14.27
N LEU A 240 -8.17 -7.32 13.55
CA LEU A 240 -6.82 -7.17 14.07
C LEU A 240 -6.49 -5.71 14.42
N GLY A 241 -6.96 -4.74 13.63
CA GLY A 241 -6.82 -3.32 13.93
C GLY A 241 -7.52 -2.90 15.23
N ILE A 242 -8.74 -3.39 15.48
CA ILE A 242 -9.48 -3.14 16.73
C ILE A 242 -8.72 -3.74 17.92
N VAL A 243 -8.31 -5.02 17.80
CA VAL A 243 -7.52 -5.70 18.84
C VAL A 243 -6.24 -4.93 19.13
N LEU A 244 -5.55 -4.46 18.09
CA LEU A 244 -4.30 -3.72 18.22
C LEU A 244 -4.49 -2.42 19.01
N VAL A 245 -5.54 -1.65 18.73
CA VAL A 245 -5.87 -0.43 19.49
C VAL A 245 -6.18 -0.78 20.94
N CYS A 246 -6.97 -1.82 21.21
CA CYS A 246 -7.26 -2.26 22.58
C CYS A 246 -5.98 -2.61 23.36
N LEU A 247 -5.09 -3.42 22.78
CA LEU A 247 -3.83 -3.79 23.41
C LEU A 247 -2.89 -2.58 23.59
N GLY A 248 -2.85 -1.67 22.62
CA GLY A 248 -2.11 -0.41 22.73
C GLY A 248 -2.63 0.48 23.86
N THR A 249 -3.94 0.62 24.02
CA THR A 249 -4.55 1.37 25.13
C THR A 249 -4.19 0.74 26.47
N LEU A 250 -4.24 -0.60 26.57
CA LEU A 250 -3.80 -1.34 27.77
C LEU A 250 -2.33 -1.04 28.11
N GLN A 251 -1.46 -0.88 27.11
CA GLN A 251 -0.07 -0.48 27.33
C GLN A 251 0.07 0.97 27.83
N VAL A 252 -0.77 1.89 27.34
CA VAL A 252 -0.81 3.26 27.88
C VAL A 252 -1.24 3.24 29.35
N PHE A 253 -2.25 2.44 29.73
CA PHE A 253 -2.61 2.27 31.14
C PHE A 253 -1.51 1.63 31.99
N ALA A 254 -0.66 0.78 31.40
CA ALA A 254 0.49 0.20 32.07
C ALA A 254 1.43 1.28 32.65
N LEU A 255 1.56 2.43 31.98
CA LEU A 255 2.34 3.57 32.46
C LEU A 255 1.80 4.11 33.79
N PHE A 256 0.49 4.33 33.88
CA PHE A 256 -0.16 4.90 35.06
C PHE A 256 -0.20 3.91 36.24
N LEU A 257 -0.24 2.61 35.95
CA LEU A 257 -0.26 1.55 36.95
C LEU A 257 1.15 1.04 37.31
N ARG A 258 2.21 1.74 36.88
CA ARG A 258 3.60 1.31 37.05
C ARG A 258 4.03 1.36 38.52
N PRO A 259 4.28 0.21 39.20
CA PRO A 259 4.72 0.20 40.58
C PRO A 259 6.18 0.64 40.74
N ASN A 260 6.53 1.11 41.95
CA ASN A 260 7.91 1.38 42.36
C ASN A 260 8.81 0.14 42.19
N LYS A 261 10.11 0.37 42.00
CA LYS A 261 11.09 -0.69 41.66
C LYS A 261 11.13 -1.82 42.70
N ASP A 262 10.96 -1.49 43.98
CA ASP A 262 11.06 -2.44 45.09
C ASP A 262 9.71 -3.05 45.51
N HIS A 263 8.62 -2.71 44.80
CA HIS A 263 7.28 -3.17 45.14
C HIS A 263 7.02 -4.61 44.64
N ARG A 264 6.38 -5.47 45.45
CA ARG A 264 6.06 -6.88 45.07
C ARG A 264 5.31 -7.03 43.75
N TYR A 265 4.41 -6.09 43.44
CA TYR A 265 3.64 -6.09 42.19
C TYR A 265 4.45 -5.71 40.94
N ARG A 266 5.68 -5.20 41.10
CA ARG A 266 6.57 -4.85 39.99
C ARG A 266 6.83 -6.03 39.06
N VAL A 267 6.93 -7.24 39.60
CA VAL A 267 7.17 -8.47 38.83
C VAL A 267 6.00 -8.78 37.91
N TYR A 268 4.76 -8.81 38.43
CA TYR A 268 3.55 -9.03 37.64
C TYR A 268 3.35 -7.95 36.59
N TRP A 269 3.61 -6.69 36.94
CA TRP A 269 3.56 -5.58 36.00
C TRP A 269 4.55 -5.77 34.84
N ASN A 270 5.78 -6.22 35.12
CA ASN A 270 6.77 -6.48 34.07
C ASN A 270 6.29 -7.61 33.13
N VAL A 271 5.75 -8.70 33.68
CA VAL A 271 5.21 -9.82 32.87
C VAL A 271 4.09 -9.33 31.96
N TYR A 272 3.10 -8.63 32.52
CA TYR A 272 2.01 -8.01 31.78
C TYR A 272 2.53 -7.08 30.67
N HIS A 273 3.39 -6.13 31.02
CA HIS A 273 3.92 -5.13 30.09
C HIS A 273 4.70 -5.78 28.94
N HIS A 274 5.52 -6.79 29.22
CA HIS A 274 6.27 -7.50 28.18
C HIS A 274 5.37 -8.37 27.30
N LEU A 275 4.47 -9.16 27.89
CA LEU A 275 3.60 -10.08 27.15
C LEU A 275 2.66 -9.31 26.21
N VAL A 276 1.95 -8.32 26.74
CA VAL A 276 1.05 -7.49 25.95
C VAL A 276 1.85 -6.71 24.90
N GLY A 277 3.06 -6.24 25.24
CA GLY A 277 3.85 -5.38 24.36
C GLY A 277 4.38 -6.13 23.15
N TYR A 278 4.89 -7.35 23.36
CA TYR A 278 5.29 -8.21 22.25
C TYR A 278 4.10 -8.66 21.42
N ALA A 279 2.95 -8.97 22.03
CA ALA A 279 1.73 -9.28 21.29
C ALA A 279 1.31 -8.11 20.39
N THR A 280 1.31 -6.87 20.90
CA THR A 280 1.01 -5.66 20.12
C THR A 280 1.94 -5.52 18.92
N ILE A 281 3.25 -5.73 19.08
CA ILE A 281 4.23 -5.60 17.98
C ILE A 281 4.03 -6.70 16.92
N ILE A 282 3.78 -7.94 17.34
CA ILE A 282 3.54 -9.04 16.40
C ILE A 282 2.27 -8.78 15.59
N ILE A 283 1.17 -8.44 16.29
CA ILE A 283 -0.11 -8.16 15.66
C ILE A 283 0.00 -6.92 14.77
N SER A 284 0.77 -5.89 15.13
CA SER A 284 0.92 -4.70 14.29
C SER A 284 1.58 -5.02 12.95
N VAL A 285 2.69 -5.78 12.98
CA VAL A 285 3.39 -6.18 11.74
C VAL A 285 2.49 -7.03 10.87
N VAL A 286 1.82 -8.05 11.44
CA VAL A 286 0.85 -8.88 10.73
C VAL A 286 -0.28 -8.04 10.14
N ASN A 287 -0.80 -7.09 10.91
CA ASN A 287 -1.93 -6.27 10.47
C ASN A 287 -1.55 -5.32 9.33
N VAL A 288 -0.32 -4.80 9.30
CA VAL A 288 0.18 -4.01 8.15
C VAL A 288 0.26 -4.86 6.90
N PHE A 289 0.76 -6.10 6.98
CA PHE A 289 0.74 -7.02 5.84
C PHE A 289 -0.67 -7.37 5.38
N LYS A 290 -1.60 -7.62 6.31
CA LYS A 290 -3.01 -7.81 5.97
C LYS A 290 -3.62 -6.58 5.30
N GLY A 291 -3.21 -5.38 5.70
CA GLY A 291 -3.56 -4.14 5.00
C GLY A 291 -3.04 -4.10 3.56
N PHE A 292 -1.80 -4.53 3.31
CA PHE A 292 -1.24 -4.65 1.95
C PHE A 292 -1.95 -5.71 1.10
N ASP A 293 -2.19 -6.91 1.64
CA ASP A 293 -2.89 -7.97 0.91
C ASP A 293 -4.32 -7.55 0.56
N THR A 294 -4.96 -6.83 1.48
CA THR A 294 -6.29 -6.28 1.29
C THR A 294 -6.31 -5.30 0.11
N ILE A 295 -5.43 -4.31 0.09
CA ILE A 295 -5.43 -3.32 -0.99
C ILE A 295 -4.96 -3.93 -2.31
N GLU A 296 -4.11 -4.95 -2.30
CA GLU A 296 -3.67 -5.69 -3.49
C GLU A 296 -4.87 -6.34 -4.22
N ILE A 297 -5.83 -6.90 -3.48
CA ILE A 297 -7.08 -7.43 -4.06
C ILE A 297 -7.88 -6.34 -4.81
N TYR A 298 -7.96 -5.13 -4.26
CA TYR A 298 -8.85 -4.09 -4.81
C TYR A 298 -8.17 -3.08 -5.72
N VAL A 299 -6.85 -2.96 -5.70
CA VAL A 299 -6.11 -1.99 -6.52
C VAL A 299 -4.88 -2.59 -7.19
N GLY A 300 -4.79 -3.91 -7.22
CA GLY A 300 -3.72 -4.65 -7.89
C GLY A 300 -2.33 -4.27 -7.38
N ASP A 301 -1.43 -4.07 -8.34
CA ASP A 301 0.01 -3.90 -8.14
C ASP A 301 0.46 -2.56 -7.57
N ARG A 302 -0.45 -1.57 -7.43
CA ARG A 302 -0.12 -0.18 -7.11
C ARG A 302 0.80 0.01 -5.92
N TYR A 303 0.63 -0.81 -4.88
CA TYR A 303 1.36 -0.67 -3.60
C TYR A 303 2.48 -1.71 -3.42
N ASN A 304 2.82 -2.49 -4.45
CA ASN A 304 3.86 -3.53 -4.35
C ASN A 304 5.22 -2.93 -3.95
N SER A 305 5.60 -1.80 -4.54
CA SER A 305 6.82 -1.10 -4.15
C SER A 305 6.82 -0.68 -2.67
N TRP A 306 5.66 -0.30 -2.13
CA TRP A 306 5.52 0.09 -0.72
C TRP A 306 5.58 -1.13 0.20
N LYS A 307 4.97 -2.26 -0.20
CA LYS A 307 5.07 -3.55 0.49
C LYS A 307 6.53 -4.02 0.57
N HIS A 308 7.28 -3.94 -0.53
CA HIS A 308 8.71 -4.29 -0.57
C HIS A 308 9.57 -3.35 0.29
N ALA A 309 9.32 -2.04 0.24
CA ALA A 309 10.02 -1.08 1.10
C ALA A 309 9.77 -1.37 2.58
N TYR A 310 8.52 -1.67 2.95
CA TYR A 310 8.17 -2.05 4.32
C TYR A 310 8.85 -3.36 4.76
N ILE A 311 8.89 -4.38 3.89
CA ILE A 311 9.64 -5.63 4.14
C ILE A 311 11.12 -5.32 4.42
N GLY A 312 11.74 -4.47 3.60
CA GLY A 312 13.13 -4.05 3.78
C GLY A 312 13.35 -3.35 5.13
N ILE A 313 12.44 -2.47 5.53
CA ILE A 313 12.52 -1.76 6.82
C ILE A 313 12.40 -2.72 8.00
N ILE A 314 11.40 -3.61 8.01
CA ILE A 314 11.22 -4.59 9.10
C ILE A 314 12.40 -5.57 9.14
N GLY A 315 12.89 -6.01 7.99
CA GLY A 315 14.10 -6.83 7.89
C GLY A 315 15.32 -6.13 8.49
N ALA A 316 15.51 -4.84 8.20
CA ALA A 316 16.59 -4.04 8.78
C ALA A 316 16.45 -3.89 10.30
N LEU A 317 15.24 -3.59 10.81
CA LEU A 317 14.98 -3.53 12.26
C LEU A 317 15.25 -4.87 12.95
N GLY A 318 14.84 -5.99 12.32
CA GLY A 318 15.14 -7.33 12.80
C GLY A 318 16.66 -7.61 12.83
N GLY A 319 17.38 -7.25 11.77
CA GLY A 319 18.84 -7.36 11.71
C GLY A 319 19.56 -6.54 12.78
N ILE A 320 19.12 -5.29 13.00
CA ILE A 320 19.62 -4.42 14.07
C ILE A 320 19.36 -5.07 15.43
N ALA A 321 18.16 -5.62 15.66
CA ALA A 321 17.82 -6.28 16.91
C ALA A 321 18.72 -7.50 17.17
N VAL A 322 18.94 -8.36 16.16
CA VAL A 322 19.82 -9.53 16.29
C VAL A 322 21.26 -9.11 16.59
N PHE A 323 21.77 -8.11 15.88
CA PHE A 323 23.11 -7.56 16.11
C PHE A 323 23.26 -7.00 17.53
N LEU A 324 22.31 -6.18 17.98
CA LEU A 324 22.31 -5.59 19.31
C LEU A 324 22.14 -6.65 20.41
N GLU A 325 21.35 -7.70 20.17
CA GLU A 325 21.24 -8.85 21.10
C GLU A 325 22.61 -9.50 21.28
N ALA A 326 23.29 -9.88 20.19
CA ALA A 326 24.63 -10.47 20.27
C ALA A 326 25.63 -9.54 20.99
N PHE A 327 25.64 -8.26 20.64
CA PHE A 327 26.56 -7.27 21.21
C PHE A 327 26.31 -7.03 22.71
N THR A 328 25.06 -6.87 23.12
CA THR A 328 24.70 -6.64 24.52
C THR A 328 24.97 -7.86 25.40
N TRP A 329 24.77 -9.08 24.89
CA TRP A 329 25.20 -10.30 25.59
C TRP A 329 26.71 -10.34 25.84
N ILE A 330 27.54 -9.93 24.87
CA ILE A 330 29.00 -9.83 25.07
C ILE A 330 29.33 -8.88 26.24
N ILE A 331 28.66 -7.73 26.31
CA ILE A 331 28.84 -6.77 27.41
C ILE A 331 28.44 -7.39 28.75
N VAL A 332 27.29 -8.06 28.81
CA VAL A 332 26.78 -8.71 30.03
C VAL A 332 27.74 -9.79 30.51
N PHE A 333 28.24 -10.66 29.62
CA PHE A 333 29.21 -11.69 29.99
C PHE A 333 30.55 -11.10 30.45
N LYS A 334 31.05 -10.04 29.80
CA LYS A 334 32.27 -9.34 30.25
C LYS A 334 32.10 -8.74 31.64
N ARG A 335 30.96 -8.11 31.93
CA ARG A 335 30.65 -7.53 33.25
C ARG A 335 30.61 -8.61 34.33
N ARG A 336 29.89 -9.71 34.09
CA ARG A 336 29.80 -10.85 35.03
C ARG A 336 31.19 -11.47 35.29
N LYS A 337 32.04 -11.59 34.26
CA LYS A 337 33.42 -12.07 34.43
C LYS A 337 34.29 -11.11 35.24
N SER A 338 34.07 -9.79 35.13
CA SER A 338 34.77 -8.79 35.94
C SER A 338 34.33 -8.82 37.41
N GLU A 339 33.03 -8.93 37.66
CA GLU A 339 32.48 -9.02 39.03
C GLU A 339 32.95 -10.30 39.74
N ASN A 340 32.96 -11.44 39.03
CA ASN A 340 33.49 -12.70 39.58
C ASN A 340 35.01 -12.71 39.81
N LYS A 341 35.75 -11.75 39.25
CA LYS A 341 37.20 -11.60 39.45
C LYS A 341 37.56 -10.74 40.66
N ILE A 342 36.60 -10.02 41.25
CA ILE A 342 36.79 -9.31 42.52
C ILE A 342 36.50 -10.32 43.63
N PRO A 343 37.50 -10.79 44.39
CA PRO A 343 37.25 -11.68 45.52
C PRO A 343 36.38 -10.95 46.55
N HIS A 344 35.38 -11.63 47.12
CA HIS A 344 34.82 -11.25 48.41
C HIS A 344 35.92 -11.33 49.46
N GLY A 345 36.71 -10.26 49.59
CA GLY A 345 37.86 -10.19 50.47
C GLY A 345 37.86 -8.91 51.27
N ALA A 346 37.06 -8.88 52.34
CA ALA A 346 37.36 -8.20 53.61
C ALA A 346 36.24 -8.47 54.64
N ASN A 347 36.18 -9.70 55.16
CA ASN A 347 35.76 -9.90 56.55
C ASN A 347 37.06 -9.96 57.37
N GLY A 348 37.26 -8.97 58.24
CA GLY A 348 38.53 -8.77 58.94
C GLY A 348 38.48 -7.70 60.05
N VAL A 349 37.66 -7.94 61.09
CA VAL A 349 37.95 -7.74 62.53
C VAL A 349 38.46 -6.37 63.09
N ASN A 350 37.67 -5.84 64.03
CA ASN A 350 37.98 -4.97 65.19
C ASN A 350 38.56 -3.56 65.02
N GLY A 351 37.73 -2.55 65.34
CA GLY A 351 38.13 -1.23 65.83
C GLY A 351 37.15 -0.76 66.89
N TYR A 352 37.63 -0.71 68.13
CA TYR A 352 36.92 -0.38 69.37
C TYR A 352 36.39 1.08 69.39
N GLY A 353 35.21 1.27 70.00
CA GLY A 353 34.88 2.45 70.83
C GLY A 353 34.45 3.73 70.13
N SER A 354 33.16 4.08 70.24
CA SER A 354 32.67 5.25 71.01
C SER A 354 31.21 5.56 70.63
N ARG A 355 30.29 5.27 71.55
CA ARG A 355 29.00 5.98 71.69
C ARG A 355 29.33 7.40 72.21
N PRO A 356 28.53 8.44 71.90
CA PRO A 356 27.25 8.57 72.59
C PRO A 356 26.08 9.19 71.78
N GLN A 357 24.89 8.75 72.24
CA GLN A 357 23.61 9.46 72.46
C GLN A 357 22.85 10.24 71.37
N GLN A 358 21.59 9.80 71.25
CA GLN A 358 20.34 10.53 70.96
C GLN A 358 20.35 12.04 71.28
N VAL A 359 19.79 12.83 70.37
CA VAL A 359 18.39 13.35 70.46
C VAL A 359 17.75 13.24 69.09
#